data_AF-A0A2G9QL77-F1
#
_entry.id   AF-A0A2G9QL77-F1
#
_cell.length_a   1.000
_cell.length_b   1.000
_cell.length_c   1.000
_cell.angle_alpha   90.00
_cell.angle_beta   90.00
_cell.angle_gamma   90.00
#
_symmetry.space_group_name_H-M   'P 1'
#
loop_
_entity.id
_entity.type
_entity.pdbx_description
1 polymer ?
#
loop_
_entity_poly.entity_id
_entity_poly.type
_entity_poly.pdbx_seq_one_letter_code
_entity_poly.pdbx_strand_id
1 'polypeptide(L)'
;MQIGWATKDSKFLNHEGYGIGDDEYSCAYDGCRQLIWYNAKSKPHQHPCWKEGDTVGFLLDLHKKLMIFSLNGHQLPPEKQVFTSATSGFFAAASFMSYQQCEFNFGAKPFKYPPANKCSTFNEYAVLAPEEKVILP
;
A
#
# COMPACT_ATOMS: atom_id res chain seq x y z
N MET A 1 8.59 -8.62 -1.47
CA MET A 1 7.42 -7.87 -1.91
C MET A 1 6.93 -7.06 -0.73
N GLN A 2 6.91 -5.75 -0.87
CA GLN A 2 6.27 -4.84 0.07
C GLN A 2 5.18 -4.10 -0.72
N ILE A 3 3.97 -4.02 -0.17
CA ILE A 3 2.81 -3.42 -0.83
C ILE A 3 2.20 -2.40 0.10
N GLY A 4 1.87 -1.24 -0.41
CA GLY A 4 1.17 -0.25 0.37
C GLY A 4 0.94 0.99 -0.46
N TRP A 5 1.42 2.11 0.05
CA TRP A 5 1.23 3.39 -0.59
C TRP A 5 2.50 4.22 -0.50
N ALA A 6 2.61 5.18 -1.40
CA ALA A 6 3.69 6.15 -1.49
C ALA A 6 3.14 7.54 -1.79
N THR A 7 3.90 8.59 -1.49
CA THR A 7 3.66 9.91 -2.11
C THR A 7 4.57 10.08 -3.33
N LYS A 8 4.34 11.18 -4.05
CA LYS A 8 5.25 11.71 -5.07
C LYS A 8 6.65 12.10 -4.56
N ASP A 9 6.83 12.25 -3.25
CA ASP A 9 8.12 12.53 -2.62
C ASP A 9 8.87 11.25 -2.22
N SER A 10 8.23 10.08 -2.39
CA SER A 10 8.87 8.79 -2.11
C SER A 10 10.08 8.54 -3.01
N LYS A 11 11.09 7.90 -2.42
CA LYS A 11 12.40 7.65 -3.00
C LYS A 11 12.45 6.20 -3.50
N PHE A 12 12.43 6.02 -4.81
CA PHE A 12 12.53 4.71 -5.44
C PHE A 12 13.95 4.50 -6.00
N LEU A 13 14.86 3.98 -5.19
CA LEU A 13 16.25 3.71 -5.59
C LEU A 13 16.47 2.20 -5.71
N ASN A 14 16.00 1.64 -6.83
CA ASN A 14 16.04 0.20 -7.14
C ASN A 14 17.47 -0.39 -7.07
N HIS A 15 18.49 0.34 -7.53
CA HIS A 15 19.89 -0.11 -7.49
C HIS A 15 20.48 -0.16 -6.07
N GLU A 16 19.89 0.60 -5.13
CA GLU A 16 20.31 0.64 -3.72
C GLU A 16 19.43 -0.25 -2.83
N GLY A 17 18.44 -0.93 -3.42
CA GLY A 17 17.50 -1.79 -2.71
C GLY A 17 16.44 -1.04 -1.91
N TYR A 18 16.23 0.26 -2.17
CA TYR A 18 15.19 1.05 -1.52
C TYR A 18 13.82 0.75 -2.10
N GLY A 19 12.94 0.23 -1.25
CA GLY A 19 11.55 -0.04 -1.55
C GLY A 19 10.60 0.89 -0.81
N ILE A 20 9.31 0.57 -0.90
CA ILE A 20 8.27 1.29 -0.18
C ILE A 20 8.35 0.96 1.31
N GLY A 21 8.22 1.98 2.15
CA GLY A 21 8.39 1.90 3.60
C GLY A 21 9.82 2.18 4.06
N ASP A 22 10.77 2.34 3.13
CA ASP A 22 12.17 2.66 3.44
C ASP A 22 12.44 4.18 3.51
N ASP A 23 11.40 5.01 3.33
CA ASP A 23 11.46 6.47 3.43
C ASP A 23 10.35 7.04 4.34
N GLU A 24 10.42 8.34 4.60
CA GLU A 24 9.46 9.10 5.40
C GLU A 24 8.13 9.40 4.68
N TYR A 25 8.01 8.98 3.42
CA TYR A 25 6.93 9.33 2.49
C TYR A 25 6.12 8.13 2.01
N SER A 26 6.37 6.94 2.56
CA SER A 26 5.71 5.70 2.18
C SER A 26 5.53 4.76 3.36
N CYS A 27 4.51 3.91 3.30
CA CYS A 27 4.31 2.83 4.27
C CYS A 27 3.97 1.55 3.53
N ALA A 28 4.55 0.45 3.96
CA ALA A 28 4.34 -0.82 3.31
C ALA A 28 4.02 -1.95 4.28
N TYR A 29 3.11 -2.79 3.83
CA TYR A 29 2.82 -4.10 4.36
C TYR A 29 3.75 -5.14 3.73
N ASP A 30 4.39 -5.94 4.56
CA ASP A 30 5.21 -7.08 4.16
C ASP A 30 4.63 -8.36 4.74
N GLY A 31 3.85 -9.07 3.94
CA GLY A 31 3.21 -10.31 4.38
C GLY A 31 4.17 -11.50 4.51
N CYS A 32 5.39 -11.44 3.96
CA CYS A 32 6.35 -12.54 4.09
C CYS A 32 7.06 -12.47 5.45
N ARG A 33 7.58 -11.28 5.77
CA ARG A 33 8.28 -11.00 7.03
C ARG A 33 7.31 -10.68 8.18
N GLN A 34 6.03 -10.49 7.87
CA GLN A 34 4.97 -10.10 8.78
C GLN A 34 5.25 -8.75 9.46
N LEU A 35 5.66 -7.77 8.64
CA LEU A 35 6.11 -6.45 9.10
C LEU A 35 5.31 -5.34 8.44
N ILE A 36 5.13 -4.24 9.18
CA ILE A 36 4.78 -2.93 8.62
C ILE A 36 6.06 -2.08 8.60
N TRP A 37 6.40 -1.53 7.43
CA TRP A 37 7.56 -0.69 7.17
C TRP A 37 7.17 0.77 7.00
N TYR A 38 7.88 1.66 7.69
CA TYR A 38 7.78 3.11 7.56
C TYR A 38 9.09 3.76 8.00
N ASN A 39 9.61 4.71 7.23
CA ASN A 39 10.82 5.46 7.56
C ASN A 39 12.02 4.54 7.89
N ALA A 40 12.23 3.53 7.04
CA ALA A 40 13.27 2.49 7.19
C ALA A 40 13.22 1.72 8.53
N LYS A 41 12.10 1.78 9.23
CA LYS A 41 11.85 1.07 10.47
C LYS A 41 10.68 0.12 10.27
N SER A 42 10.73 -0.99 10.99
CA SER A 42 9.69 -2.00 10.93
C SER A 42 9.08 -2.30 12.29
N LYS A 43 7.81 -2.69 12.29
CA LYS A 43 7.16 -3.33 13.45
C LYS A 43 6.43 -4.61 13.01
N PRO A 44 6.36 -5.64 13.87
CA PRO A 44 5.59 -6.84 13.56
C PRO A 44 4.09 -6.56 13.52
N HIS A 45 3.38 -7.34 12.70
CA HIS A 45 1.92 -7.38 12.67
C HIS A 45 1.39 -8.81 12.89
N GLN A 46 0.09 -8.95 13.14
CA GLN A 46 -0.50 -10.22 13.58
C GLN A 46 -1.06 -11.10 12.47
N HIS A 47 -1.06 -10.66 11.21
CA HIS A 47 -1.41 -11.55 10.11
C HIS A 47 -0.37 -12.66 9.94
N PRO A 48 -0.81 -13.87 9.56
CA PRO A 48 0.11 -14.94 9.19
C PRO A 48 0.93 -14.56 7.95
N CYS A 49 1.99 -15.32 7.71
CA CYS A 49 2.72 -15.22 6.45
C CYS A 49 1.77 -15.45 5.27
N TRP A 50 1.77 -14.54 4.30
CA TRP A 50 0.92 -14.64 3.11
C TRP A 50 1.32 -15.83 2.24
N LYS A 51 0.40 -16.26 1.38
CA LYS A 51 0.64 -17.29 0.38
C LYS A 51 -0.07 -16.99 -0.92
N GLU A 52 0.27 -17.75 -1.96
CA GLU A 52 -0.41 -17.70 -3.24
C GLU A 52 -1.94 -17.80 -3.06
N GLY A 53 -2.67 -16.93 -3.76
CA GLY A 53 -4.13 -16.85 -3.71
C GLY A 53 -4.70 -15.98 -2.57
N ASP A 54 -3.86 -15.53 -1.63
CA ASP A 54 -4.28 -14.55 -0.63
C ASP A 54 -4.58 -13.19 -1.26
N THR A 55 -5.46 -12.45 -0.60
CA THR A 55 -5.85 -11.09 -1.02
C THR A 55 -5.51 -10.11 0.07
N VAL A 56 -4.64 -9.14 -0.25
CA VAL A 56 -4.35 -8.00 0.62
C VAL A 56 -5.30 -6.87 0.27
N GLY A 57 -6.03 -6.37 1.27
CA GLY A 57 -6.84 -5.17 1.16
C GLY A 57 -6.13 -3.95 1.74
N PHE A 58 -6.42 -2.79 1.17
CA PHE A 58 -5.89 -1.51 1.62
C PHE A 58 -7.02 -0.48 1.67
N LEU A 59 -7.28 0.06 2.86
CA LEU A 59 -8.22 1.16 3.07
C LEU A 59 -7.45 2.41 3.45
N LEU A 60 -7.73 3.51 2.75
CA LEU A 60 -7.19 4.83 3.04
C LEU A 60 -8.34 5.77 3.41
N ASP A 61 -8.29 6.35 4.61
CA ASP A 61 -9.25 7.36 5.06
C ASP A 61 -8.52 8.68 5.29
N LEU A 62 -8.65 9.59 4.32
CA LEU A 62 -8.02 10.91 4.35
C LEU A 62 -8.65 11.84 5.40
N HIS A 63 -9.91 11.63 5.77
CA HIS A 63 -10.60 12.46 6.77
C HIS A 63 -10.13 12.09 8.18
N LYS A 64 -10.10 10.79 8.49
CA LYS A 64 -9.63 10.27 9.79
C LYS A 64 -8.10 10.17 9.87
N LYS A 65 -7.41 10.41 8.75
CA LYS A 65 -5.95 10.32 8.64
C LYS A 65 -5.43 8.97 9.13
N LEU A 66 -6.00 7.91 8.58
CA LEU A 66 -5.60 6.55 8.89
C LEU A 66 -5.59 5.67 7.64
N MET A 67 -4.84 4.59 7.74
CA MET A 67 -4.86 3.49 6.78
C MET A 67 -4.98 2.16 7.50
N ILE A 68 -5.63 1.22 6.83
CA ILE A 68 -5.86 -0.12 7.36
C ILE A 68 -5.47 -1.12 6.29
N PHE A 69 -4.58 -2.04 6.65
CA PHE A 69 -4.26 -3.21 5.86
C PHE A 69 -5.18 -4.36 6.28
N SER A 70 -5.57 -5.20 5.32
CA SER A 70 -6.27 -6.45 5.60
C SER A 70 -5.67 -7.62 4.84
N LEU A 71 -5.77 -8.83 5.40
CA LEU A 71 -5.42 -10.07 4.71
C LEU A 71 -6.65 -10.97 4.72
N ASN A 72 -7.13 -11.33 3.52
CA ASN A 72 -8.34 -12.12 3.33
C ASN A 72 -9.56 -11.57 4.09
N GLY A 73 -9.68 -10.24 4.16
CA GLY A 73 -10.75 -9.53 4.87
C GLY A 73 -10.51 -9.29 6.36
N HIS A 74 -9.49 -9.90 6.97
CA HIS A 74 -9.13 -9.64 8.37
C HIS A 74 -8.30 -8.36 8.46
N GLN A 75 -8.75 -7.37 9.23
CA GLN A 75 -8.09 -6.05 9.32
C GLN A 75 -7.04 -6.01 10.44
N LEU A 76 -5.93 -5.32 10.20
CA LEU A 76 -5.00 -4.89 11.22
C LEU A 76 -5.45 -3.59 11.91
N PRO A 77 -4.87 -3.26 13.08
CA PRO A 77 -4.99 -1.92 13.65
C PRO A 77 -4.56 -0.82 12.66
N PRO A 78 -5.15 0.39 12.73
CA PRO A 78 -4.87 1.46 11.79
C PRO A 78 -3.46 2.04 11.97
N GLU A 79 -2.80 2.34 10.84
CA GLU A 79 -1.58 3.14 10.80
C GLU A 79 -1.90 4.61 10.55
N LYS A 80 -1.19 5.49 11.25
CA LYS A 80 -1.37 6.96 11.14
C LYS A 80 -0.06 7.70 10.87
N GLN A 81 1.07 7.02 10.99
CA GLN A 81 2.38 7.65 11.08
C GLN A 81 2.67 8.51 9.87
N VAL A 82 2.23 8.11 8.68
CA VAL A 82 2.56 8.88 7.49
C VAL A 82 1.75 10.16 7.29
N PHE A 83 0.62 10.31 7.98
CA PHE A 83 -0.12 11.56 7.88
C PHE A 83 0.61 12.74 8.56
N THR A 84 1.80 12.49 9.14
CA THR A 84 2.74 13.54 9.55
C THR A 84 3.47 14.20 8.38
N SER A 85 3.75 13.46 7.31
CA SER A 85 4.49 13.97 6.14
C SER A 85 3.61 14.27 4.94
N ALA A 86 2.41 13.69 4.86
CA ALA A 86 1.49 13.89 3.74
C ALA A 86 0.02 13.94 4.15
N THR A 87 -0.75 14.84 3.51
CA THR A 87 -2.21 14.95 3.68
C THR A 87 -2.99 14.71 2.39
N SER A 88 -2.30 14.60 1.25
CA SER A 88 -2.86 14.31 -0.08
C SER A 88 -1.78 13.72 -0.99
N GLY A 89 -2.14 13.31 -2.20
CA GLY A 89 -1.17 12.76 -3.18
C GLY A 89 -0.68 11.36 -2.83
N PHE A 90 -1.61 10.49 -2.46
CA PHE A 90 -1.34 9.08 -2.15
C PHE A 90 -1.48 8.22 -3.40
N PHE A 91 -0.47 7.41 -3.67
CA PHE A 91 -0.44 6.45 -4.76
C PHE A 91 -0.40 5.04 -4.18
N ALA A 92 -1.16 4.12 -4.78
CA ALA A 92 -0.95 2.69 -4.51
C ALA A 92 0.43 2.31 -5.06
N ALA A 93 1.21 1.57 -4.28
CA ALA A 93 2.59 1.29 -4.61
C ALA A 93 2.99 -0.13 -4.18
N ALA A 94 3.87 -0.76 -4.96
CA ALA A 94 4.52 -2.01 -4.56
C ALA A 94 5.98 -2.07 -5.00
N SER A 95 6.81 -2.75 -4.19
CA SER A 95 8.19 -3.09 -4.51
C SER A 95 8.33 -4.62 -4.55
N PHE A 96 9.04 -5.12 -5.56
CA PHE A 96 9.17 -6.54 -5.85
C PHE A 96 10.63 -6.96 -5.87
N MET A 97 10.91 -8.14 -5.34
CA MET A 97 12.12 -8.89 -5.68
C MET A 97 11.83 -9.71 -6.94
N SER A 98 12.89 -10.23 -7.56
CA SER A 98 12.80 -11.10 -8.73
C SER A 98 11.81 -12.24 -8.51
N TYR A 99 11.07 -12.58 -9.57
CA TYR A 99 10.10 -13.70 -9.62
C TYR A 99 8.87 -13.58 -8.70
N GLN A 100 8.57 -12.37 -8.20
CA GLN A 100 7.32 -12.09 -7.47
C GLN A 100 6.25 -11.52 -8.40
N GLN A 101 4.99 -11.91 -8.18
CA GLN A 101 3.86 -11.49 -9.02
C GLN A 101 2.63 -11.23 -8.15
N CYS A 102 1.82 -10.24 -8.54
CA CYS A 102 0.48 -10.01 -7.99
C CYS A 102 -0.41 -9.30 -9.03
N GLU A 103 -1.73 -9.34 -8.81
CA GLU A 103 -2.71 -8.56 -9.57
C GLU A 103 -3.20 -7.39 -8.70
N PHE A 104 -3.14 -6.17 -9.23
CA PHE A 104 -3.79 -5.02 -8.61
C PHE A 104 -5.21 -4.88 -9.13
N ASN A 105 -6.18 -4.82 -8.21
CA ASN A 105 -7.55 -4.47 -8.54
C ASN A 105 -7.92 -3.14 -7.87
N PHE A 106 -7.89 -2.06 -8.64
CA PHE A 106 -8.25 -0.72 -8.18
C PHE A 106 -9.75 -0.41 -8.26
N GLY A 107 -10.59 -1.42 -8.52
CA GLY A 107 -12.03 -1.28 -8.72
C GLY A 107 -12.53 -1.71 -10.09
N ALA A 108 -11.66 -2.32 -10.92
CA ALA A 108 -12.05 -2.85 -12.23
C ALA A 108 -12.92 -4.12 -12.12
N LYS A 109 -12.77 -4.87 -11.02
CA LYS A 109 -13.60 -6.03 -10.65
C LYS A 109 -14.12 -5.81 -9.21
N PRO A 110 -15.26 -6.40 -8.81
CA PRO A 110 -15.67 -6.40 -7.40
C PRO A 110 -14.56 -6.92 -6.48
N PHE A 111 -14.38 -6.30 -5.33
CA PHE A 111 -13.40 -6.76 -4.34
C PHE A 111 -13.84 -8.12 -3.76
N LYS A 112 -12.91 -9.08 -3.70
CA LYS A 112 -13.15 -10.39 -3.07
C LYS A 112 -13.55 -10.28 -1.60
N TYR A 113 -12.98 -9.29 -0.90
CA TYR A 113 -13.30 -8.94 0.48
C TYR A 113 -13.66 -7.44 0.54
N PRO A 114 -14.93 -7.07 0.28
CA PRO A 114 -15.34 -5.66 0.30
C PRO A 114 -15.32 -5.11 1.74
N PRO A 115 -15.04 -3.81 1.93
CA PRO A 115 -15.09 -3.20 3.25
C PRO A 115 -16.51 -3.16 3.79
N ALA A 116 -16.65 -3.25 5.12
CA ALA A 116 -17.95 -3.24 5.79
C ALA A 116 -18.69 -1.89 5.66
N ASN A 117 -17.94 -0.79 5.57
CA ASN A 117 -18.48 0.54 5.39
C ASN A 117 -18.41 0.95 3.92
N LYS A 118 -19.32 1.85 3.51
CA LYS A 118 -19.30 2.44 2.17
C LYS A 118 -17.95 3.13 1.94
N CYS A 119 -17.22 2.69 0.92
CA CYS A 119 -16.01 3.32 0.43
C CYS A 119 -16.13 3.52 -1.08
N SER A 120 -15.31 4.41 -1.63
CA SER A 120 -15.05 4.46 -3.07
C SER A 120 -13.82 3.63 -3.40
N THR A 121 -13.83 3.00 -4.55
CA THR A 121 -12.63 2.35 -5.11
C THR A 121 -11.66 3.40 -5.65
N PHE A 122 -10.41 3.00 -5.92
CA PHE A 122 -9.44 3.90 -6.54
C PHE A 122 -9.91 4.38 -7.91
N ASN A 123 -10.46 3.50 -8.75
CA ASN A 123 -10.95 3.89 -10.08
C ASN A 123 -12.14 4.86 -10.05
N GLU A 124 -12.89 4.93 -8.94
CA GLU A 124 -14.01 5.87 -8.78
C GLU A 124 -13.58 7.24 -8.25
N TYR A 125 -12.46 7.32 -7.53
CA TYR A 125 -12.09 8.53 -6.77
C TYR A 125 -10.69 9.07 -7.09
N ALA A 126 -9.72 8.20 -7.38
CA ALA A 126 -8.37 8.60 -7.72
C ALA A 126 -8.30 9.15 -9.14
N VAL A 127 -7.53 10.21 -9.32
CA VAL A 127 -7.29 10.85 -10.61
C VAL A 127 -5.78 10.89 -10.83
N LEU A 128 -5.36 10.59 -12.05
CA LEU A 128 -3.99 10.81 -12.52
C LEU A 128 -4.05 11.74 -13.72
N ALA A 129 -3.27 12.81 -13.66
CA ALA A 129 -3.04 13.67 -14.82
C ALA A 129 -2.28 12.89 -15.91
N PRO A 130 -2.40 13.25 -17.21
CA PRO A 130 -1.72 12.56 -18.30
C PRO A 130 -0.20 12.40 -18.07
N GLU A 131 0.45 13.42 -17.52
CA GLU A 131 1.86 13.44 -17.16
C GLU A 131 2.23 12.46 -16.04
N GLU A 132 1.28 12.10 -15.17
CA GLU A 132 1.48 11.13 -14.08
C GLU A 132 1.28 9.67 -14.54
N LYS A 133 0.75 9.47 -15.77
CA LYS A 133 0.54 8.13 -16.37
C LYS A 133 1.75 7.64 -17.16
N VAL A 134 2.92 8.21 -16.93
CA VAL A 134 4.16 7.87 -17.64
C VAL A 134 4.89 6.78 -16.88
N ILE A 135 5.27 5.71 -17.59
CA ILE A 135 6.22 4.71 -17.08
C ILE A 135 7.61 5.33 -17.21
N LEU A 136 8.20 5.68 -16.08
CA LEU A 136 9.58 6.14 -16.04
C LEU A 136 10.53 4.95 -16.25
N PRO A 137 11.61 5.12 -17.02
CA PRO A 137 12.59 4.07 -17.29
C PRO A 137 13.32 3.59 -16.03
#